data_AF-A0A526RRI4-F1
#
_entry.id   AF-A0A526RRI4-F1
#
_cell.length_a   1.000
_cell.length_b   1.000
_cell.length_c   1.000
_cell.angle_alpha   90.00
_cell.angle_beta   90.00
_cell.angle_gamma   90.00
#
_symmetry.space_group_name_H-M   'P 1'
#
loop_
_entity.id
_entity.type
_entity.pdbx_description
1 polymer ?
#
loop_
_entity_poly.entity_id
_entity_poly.type
_entity_poly.pdbx_seq_one_letter_code
_entity_poly.pdbx_strand_id
1 'polypeptide(L)'
;ILTGFVGVLIITRPGVGVFGIGHLFALGSMLSNSFYVIMTRRMSASETSESLILFSALAPAVLLLPTLPLSHALPHDAWHWFILLMLGVFGATGHWLLVQAYRLATTTALAPYPYSQMVWMIISGWVIFNQFPDRWTLLGAAIIVASGLYIIHREHRLRLRNSATLDAEAEALAKKL
;
A
#
# COMPACT_ATOMS: atom_id res chain seq x y z
N ILE A 1 -15.18 0.37 -6.31
CA ILE A 1 -14.09 -0.44 -6.92
C ILE A 1 -13.95 -0.11 -8.40
N LEU A 2 -14.98 -0.29 -9.25
CA LEU A 2 -14.92 0.07 -10.68
C LEU A 2 -14.50 1.52 -10.93
N THR A 3 -15.03 2.48 -10.16
CA THR A 3 -14.62 3.89 -10.23
C THR A 3 -13.15 4.12 -9.88
N GLY A 4 -12.62 3.42 -8.87
CA GLY A 4 -11.19 3.47 -8.54
C GLY A 4 -10.32 2.85 -9.62
N PHE A 5 -10.80 1.77 -10.26
CA PHE A 5 -10.14 1.15 -11.40
C PHE A 5 -10.09 2.08 -12.62
N VAL A 6 -11.16 2.82 -12.89
CA VAL A 6 -11.16 3.89 -13.91
C VAL A 6 -10.10 4.95 -13.59
N GLY A 7 -9.96 5.34 -12.32
CA GLY A 7 -8.89 6.23 -11.88
C GLY A 7 -7.49 5.69 -12.20
N VAL A 8 -7.26 4.39 -11.98
CA VAL A 8 -5.99 3.73 -12.35
C VAL A 8 -5.76 3.76 -13.87
N LEU A 9 -6.79 3.47 -14.68
CA LEU A 9 -6.70 3.53 -16.15
C LEU A 9 -6.37 4.93 -16.67
N ILE A 10 -6.88 5.99 -16.00
CA ILE A 10 -6.56 7.38 -16.34
C ILE A 10 -5.08 7.69 -16.06
N ILE A 11 -4.51 7.14 -14.98
CA ILE A 11 -3.08 7.32 -14.66
C ILE A 11 -2.21 6.51 -15.63
N THR A 12 -2.55 5.24 -15.86
CA THR A 12 -1.73 4.34 -16.68
C THR A 12 -1.82 4.64 -18.17
N ARG A 13 -2.87 5.37 -18.61
CA ARG A 13 -3.16 5.72 -20.01
C ARG A 13 -2.77 4.62 -20.98
N PRO A 14 -3.39 3.43 -20.89
CA PRO A 14 -3.05 2.34 -21.78
C PRO A 14 -3.28 2.78 -23.24
N GLY A 15 -2.22 2.78 -24.05
CA GLY A 15 -2.30 3.04 -25.50
C GLY A 15 -1.67 4.33 -26.03
N VAL A 16 -1.21 5.28 -25.18
CA VAL A 16 -0.49 6.49 -25.65
C VAL A 16 1.04 6.31 -25.73
N GLY A 17 1.55 5.08 -25.58
CA GLY A 17 2.97 4.74 -25.67
C GLY A 17 3.22 3.31 -26.13
N VAL A 18 4.48 2.98 -26.44
CA VAL A 18 4.89 1.63 -26.84
C VAL A 18 4.75 0.68 -25.64
N PHE A 19 4.09 -0.46 -25.83
CA PHE A 19 3.99 -1.50 -24.79
C PHE A 19 5.36 -2.13 -24.55
N GLY A 20 6.16 -1.51 -23.68
CA GLY A 20 7.49 -1.96 -23.32
C GLY A 20 7.48 -3.00 -22.20
N ILE A 21 8.60 -3.72 -22.05
CA ILE A 21 8.79 -4.75 -21.02
C ILE A 21 8.54 -4.24 -19.58
N GLY A 22 8.69 -2.93 -19.34
CA GLY A 22 8.38 -2.29 -18.05
C GLY A 22 6.93 -2.49 -17.59
N HIS A 23 5.96 -2.59 -18.51
CA HIS A 23 4.56 -2.86 -18.15
C HIS A 23 4.38 -4.28 -17.60
N LEU A 24 5.10 -5.26 -18.15
CA LEU A 24 5.11 -6.64 -17.64
C LEU A 24 5.71 -6.69 -16.23
N PHE A 25 6.80 -5.98 -15.99
CA PHE A 25 7.40 -5.88 -14.65
C PHE A 25 6.47 -5.17 -13.65
N ALA A 26 5.77 -4.12 -14.07
CA ALA A 26 4.79 -3.44 -13.21
C ALA A 26 3.61 -4.36 -12.84
N LEU A 27 3.06 -5.10 -13.79
CA LEU A 27 2.01 -6.09 -13.53
C LEU A 27 2.51 -7.22 -12.62
N GLY A 28 3.71 -7.74 -12.88
CA GLY A 28 4.37 -8.74 -12.04
C GLY A 28 4.56 -8.24 -10.61
N SER A 29 5.04 -7.01 -10.45
CA SER A 29 5.20 -6.35 -9.14
C SER A 29 3.87 -6.23 -8.40
N MET A 30 2.79 -5.85 -9.09
CA MET A 30 1.45 -5.72 -8.48
C MET A 30 0.90 -7.08 -8.01
N LEU A 31 1.13 -8.14 -8.79
CA LEU A 31 0.77 -9.52 -8.44
C LEU A 31 1.57 -10.01 -7.24
N SER A 32 2.90 -9.86 -7.27
CA SER A 32 3.79 -10.22 -6.15
C SER A 32 3.44 -9.45 -4.88
N ASN A 33 3.14 -8.15 -4.99
CA ASN A 33 2.71 -7.34 -3.85
C ASN A 33 1.37 -7.82 -3.29
N SER A 34 0.42 -8.22 -4.15
CA SER A 34 -0.87 -8.77 -3.70
C SER A 34 -0.69 -10.08 -2.93
N PHE A 35 0.17 -10.99 -3.43
CA PHE A 35 0.52 -12.22 -2.72
C PHE A 35 1.22 -11.92 -1.39
N TYR A 36 2.16 -10.97 -1.39
CA TYR A 36 2.85 -10.53 -0.18
C TYR A 36 1.85 -10.07 0.88
N VAL A 37 0.95 -9.13 0.56
CA VAL A 37 -0.05 -8.62 1.52
C VAL A 37 -0.95 -9.74 2.05
N ILE A 38 -1.40 -10.66 1.19
CA ILE A 38 -2.25 -11.79 1.61
C ILE A 38 -1.48 -12.74 2.53
N MET A 39 -0.24 -13.08 2.17
CA MET A 39 0.60 -14.00 2.94
C MET A 39 0.97 -13.40 4.29
N THR A 40 1.42 -12.14 4.32
CA THR A 40 1.72 -11.39 5.55
C THR A 40 0.50 -11.35 6.45
N ARG A 41 -0.69 -11.12 5.90
CA ARG A 41 -1.93 -11.13 6.69
C ARG A 41 -2.21 -12.51 7.29
N ARG A 42 -2.02 -13.60 6.54
CA ARG A 42 -2.20 -14.96 7.07
C ARG A 42 -1.19 -15.30 8.15
N MET A 43 0.09 -14.97 7.93
CA MET A 43 1.16 -15.24 8.88
C MET A 43 1.08 -14.33 10.12
N SER A 44 0.54 -13.12 10.02
CA SER A 44 0.37 -12.21 11.17
C SER A 44 -0.56 -12.75 12.27
N ALA A 45 -1.36 -13.78 11.97
CA ALA A 45 -2.19 -14.45 12.97
C ALA A 45 -1.43 -15.51 13.79
N SER A 46 -0.30 -16.02 13.29
CA SER A 46 0.48 -17.10 13.91
C SER A 46 1.89 -16.70 14.33
N GLU A 47 2.50 -15.74 13.63
CA GLU A 47 3.90 -15.33 13.77
C GLU A 47 4.06 -13.98 14.48
N THR A 48 5.24 -13.76 15.06
CA THR A 48 5.59 -12.47 15.67
C THR A 48 5.91 -11.42 14.60
N SER A 49 5.62 -10.15 14.92
CA SER A 49 5.92 -9.00 14.06
C SER A 49 7.39 -8.88 13.70
N GLU A 50 8.27 -9.22 14.63
CA GLU A 50 9.72 -9.18 14.45
C GLU A 50 10.16 -10.18 13.37
N SER A 51 9.64 -11.41 13.42
CA SER A 51 9.89 -12.42 12.39
C SER A 51 9.38 -11.99 11.02
N LEU A 52 8.17 -11.42 10.95
CA LEU A 52 7.61 -10.94 9.68
C LEU A 52 8.46 -9.84 9.05
N ILE A 53 8.91 -8.86 9.83
CA ILE A 53 9.74 -7.77 9.32
C ILE A 53 11.12 -8.31 8.92
N LEU A 54 11.72 -9.16 9.75
CA LEU A 54 13.02 -9.75 9.48
C LEU A 54 13.00 -10.55 8.18
N PHE A 55 12.03 -11.47 8.00
CA PHE A 55 11.93 -12.25 6.76
C PHE A 55 11.55 -11.40 5.55
N SER A 56 10.69 -10.39 5.72
CA SER A 56 10.31 -9.49 4.62
C SER A 56 11.47 -8.60 4.15
N ALA A 57 12.46 -8.34 5.01
CA ALA A 57 13.69 -7.64 4.63
C ALA A 57 14.80 -8.60 4.16
N LEU A 58 14.96 -9.73 4.84
CA LEU A 58 16.04 -10.70 4.58
C LEU A 58 15.82 -11.46 3.26
N ALA A 59 14.60 -11.92 2.99
CA ALA A 59 14.30 -12.71 1.79
C ALA A 59 14.65 -11.96 0.49
N PRO A 60 14.20 -10.71 0.27
CA PRO A 60 14.61 -9.97 -0.93
C PRO A 60 16.10 -9.61 -0.92
N ALA A 61 16.71 -9.34 0.24
CA ALA A 61 18.16 -9.09 0.32
C ALA A 61 18.98 -10.30 -0.16
N VAL A 62 18.66 -11.51 0.32
CA VAL A 62 19.31 -12.76 -0.09
C VAL A 62 19.03 -13.10 -1.56
N LEU A 63 17.80 -12.88 -2.02
CA LEU A 63 17.42 -13.16 -3.41
C LEU A 63 18.09 -12.22 -4.40
N LEU A 64 18.31 -10.95 -4.03
CA LEU A 64 18.91 -9.93 -4.90
C LEU A 64 20.43 -9.87 -4.79
N LEU A 65 21.05 -10.36 -3.70
CA LEU A 65 22.51 -10.42 -3.51
C LEU A 65 23.27 -10.97 -4.74
N PRO A 66 22.86 -12.09 -5.38
CA PRO A 66 23.53 -12.62 -6.56
C PRO A 66 23.47 -11.71 -7.81
N THR A 67 22.54 -10.75 -7.85
CA THR A 67 22.36 -9.83 -8.99
C THR A 67 23.30 -8.63 -8.96
N LEU A 68 23.95 -8.37 -7.82
CA LEU A 68 24.93 -7.29 -7.66
C LEU A 68 26.13 -7.38 -8.63
N PRO A 69 26.84 -8.53 -8.76
CA PRO A 69 27.97 -8.64 -9.68
C PRO A 69 27.56 -8.51 -11.16
N LEU A 70 26.33 -8.90 -11.50
CA LEU A 70 25.80 -8.82 -12.87
C LEU A 70 25.50 -7.39 -13.30
N SER A 71 25.15 -6.51 -12.37
CA SER A 71 24.67 -5.15 -12.68
C SER A 71 25.77 -4.08 -12.69
N HIS A 72 26.98 -4.37 -12.18
CA HIS A 72 28.08 -3.39 -12.04
C HIS A 72 27.65 -2.05 -11.38
N ALA A 73 26.54 -2.05 -10.64
CA ALA A 73 25.85 -0.85 -10.16
C ALA A 73 26.31 -0.42 -8.75
N LEU A 74 27.56 -0.75 -8.37
CA LEU A 74 28.09 -0.38 -7.06
C LEU A 74 28.33 1.15 -7.02
N PRO A 75 27.83 1.86 -6.00
CA PRO A 75 28.06 3.29 -5.90
C PRO A 75 29.54 3.59 -5.68
N HIS A 76 30.11 4.43 -6.55
CA HIS A 76 31.51 4.85 -6.46
C HIS A 76 31.76 5.94 -5.40
N ASP A 77 30.70 6.61 -4.94
CA ASP A 77 30.78 7.81 -4.12
C ASP A 77 30.15 7.59 -2.75
N ALA A 78 30.81 8.12 -1.70
CA ALA A 78 30.42 7.93 -0.30
C ALA A 78 29.04 8.54 0.01
N TRP A 79 28.66 9.58 -0.72
CA TRP A 79 27.32 10.17 -0.60
C TRP A 79 26.20 9.19 -0.97
N HIS A 80 26.41 8.38 -2.01
CA HIS A 80 25.41 7.39 -2.44
C HIS A 80 25.27 6.26 -1.41
N TRP A 81 26.37 5.85 -0.78
CA TRP A 81 26.33 4.92 0.35
C TRP A 81 25.57 5.47 1.55
N PHE A 82 25.75 6.75 1.87
CA PHE A 82 24.99 7.41 2.92
C PHE A 82 23.48 7.40 2.60
N ILE A 83 23.09 7.73 1.37
CA ILE A 83 21.68 7.68 0.93
C ILE A 83 21.12 6.25 1.04
N LEU A 84 21.87 5.23 0.61
CA LEU A 84 21.43 3.83 0.70
C LEU A 84 21.26 3.38 2.16
N LEU A 85 22.15 3.80 3.06
CA LEU A 85 22.04 3.51 4.48
C LEU A 85 20.80 4.19 5.07
N MET A 86 20.59 5.47 4.79
CA MET A 86 19.39 6.20 5.21
C MET A 86 18.12 5.55 4.66
N LEU A 87 18.10 5.15 3.39
CA LEU A 87 16.97 4.45 2.77
C LEU A 87 16.64 3.15 3.52
N GLY A 88 17.67 2.37 3.91
CA GLY A 88 17.49 1.16 4.71
C GLY A 88 16.92 1.46 6.10
N VAL A 89 17.45 2.47 6.79
CA VAL A 89 16.98 2.87 8.14
C VAL A 89 15.53 3.37 8.11
N PHE A 90 15.21 4.30 7.20
CA PHE A 90 13.85 4.83 7.04
C PHE A 90 12.86 3.77 6.54
N GLY A 91 13.30 2.89 5.63
CA GLY A 91 12.49 1.76 5.16
C GLY A 91 12.17 0.79 6.29
N ALA A 92 13.17 0.34 7.04
CA ALA A 92 12.99 -0.59 8.15
C ALA A 92 12.12 0.00 9.27
N THR A 93 12.37 1.25 9.67
CA THR A 93 11.55 1.94 10.68
C THR A 93 10.12 2.16 10.20
N GLY A 94 9.91 2.58 8.95
CA GLY A 94 8.58 2.74 8.36
C GLY A 94 7.79 1.42 8.32
N HIS A 95 8.43 0.33 7.88
CA HIS A 95 7.82 -1.00 7.89
C HIS A 95 7.49 -1.48 9.32
N TRP A 96 8.39 -1.25 10.27
CA TRP A 96 8.15 -1.60 11.67
C TRP A 96 6.96 -0.84 12.26
N LEU A 97 6.87 0.47 12.04
CA LEU A 97 5.72 1.27 12.46
C LEU A 97 4.41 0.79 11.82
N LEU A 98 4.44 0.42 10.54
CA LEU A 98 3.27 -0.09 9.83
C LEU A 98 2.78 -1.42 10.43
N VAL A 99 3.70 -2.35 10.71
CA VAL A 99 3.37 -3.63 11.35
C VAL A 99 2.79 -3.42 12.75
N GLN A 100 3.35 -2.48 13.52
CA GLN A 100 2.80 -2.13 14.84
C GLN A 100 1.42 -1.48 14.74
N ALA A 101 1.19 -0.63 13.74
CA ALA A 101 -0.12 -0.05 13.47
C ALA A 101 -1.16 -1.14 13.13
N TYR A 102 -0.79 -2.16 12.34
CA TYR A 102 -1.66 -3.31 12.05
C TYR A 102 -2.00 -4.14 13.30
N ARG A 103 -1.15 -4.14 14.33
CA ARG A 103 -1.42 -4.84 15.60
C ARG A 103 -2.32 -4.05 16.54
N LEU A 104 -2.12 -2.74 16.63
CA LEU A 104 -2.80 -1.89 17.61
C LEU A 104 -4.15 -1.38 17.13
N ALA A 105 -4.35 -1.23 15.82
CA ALA A 105 -5.53 -0.63 15.26
C ALA A 105 -6.31 -1.60 14.37
N THR A 106 -7.64 -1.44 14.38
CA THR A 106 -8.54 -2.27 13.57
C THR A 106 -8.31 -2.02 12.07
N THR A 107 -8.58 -3.01 11.23
CA THR A 107 -8.40 -2.91 9.76
C THR A 107 -9.09 -1.67 9.17
N THR A 108 -10.22 -1.26 9.75
CA THR A 108 -10.97 -0.07 9.32
C THR A 108 -10.25 1.24 9.64
N ALA A 109 -9.49 1.30 10.74
CA ALA A 109 -8.71 2.48 11.13
C ALA A 109 -7.47 2.68 10.25
N LEU A 110 -6.91 1.61 9.70
CA LEU A 110 -5.76 1.67 8.77
C LEU A 110 -6.16 1.81 7.30
N ALA A 111 -7.43 1.61 6.96
CA ALA A 111 -7.94 1.80 5.60
C ALA A 111 -7.58 3.16 4.94
N PRO A 112 -7.57 4.31 5.63
CA PRO A 112 -7.20 5.59 5.03
C PRO A 112 -5.69 5.75 4.75
N TYR A 113 -4.83 4.89 5.30
CA TYR A 113 -3.37 5.05 5.23
C TYR A 113 -2.81 5.08 3.80
N PRO A 114 -3.14 4.13 2.90
CA PRO A 114 -2.63 4.16 1.52
C PRO A 114 -3.04 5.42 0.75
N TYR A 115 -4.20 6.01 1.06
CA TYR A 115 -4.68 7.22 0.39
C TYR A 115 -3.91 8.46 0.87
N SER A 116 -3.63 8.55 2.17
CA SER A 116 -2.75 9.60 2.71
C SER A 116 -1.32 9.47 2.16
N GLN A 117 -0.82 8.23 2.04
CA GLN A 117 0.49 7.95 1.45
C GLN A 117 0.58 8.47 0.00
N MET A 118 -0.48 8.34 -0.81
CA MET A 118 -0.49 8.91 -2.17
C MET A 118 -0.31 10.43 -2.18
N VAL A 119 -0.94 11.15 -1.24
CA VAL A 119 -0.80 12.61 -1.13
C VAL A 119 0.65 12.97 -0.79
N TRP A 120 1.24 12.31 0.20
CA TRP A 120 2.64 12.51 0.56
C TRP A 120 3.61 12.17 -0.56
N MET A 121 3.32 11.13 -1.35
CA MET A 121 4.12 10.75 -2.52
C MET A 121 4.15 11.84 -3.59
N ILE A 122 3.00 12.50 -3.83
CA ILE A 122 2.92 13.63 -4.77
C ILE A 122 3.70 14.84 -4.25
N ILE A 123 3.52 15.17 -2.97
CA ILE A 123 4.19 16.31 -2.33
C ILE A 123 5.71 16.09 -2.33
N SER A 124 6.19 14.92 -1.92
CA SER A 124 7.62 14.61 -1.88
C SER A 124 8.23 14.56 -3.28
N GLY A 125 7.49 14.01 -4.26
CA GLY A 125 7.87 14.06 -5.67
C GLY A 125 8.14 15.48 -6.18
N TRP A 126 7.25 16.41 -5.82
CA TRP A 126 7.41 17.81 -6.18
C TRP A 126 8.53 18.51 -5.40
N VAL A 127 8.60 18.35 -4.07
CA VAL A 127 9.58 19.08 -3.24
C VAL A 127 11.01 18.61 -3.49
N ILE A 128 11.23 17.30 -3.65
CA ILE A 128 12.58 16.72 -3.73
C ILE A 128 13.08 16.70 -5.17
N PHE A 129 12.23 16.34 -6.13
CA PHE A 129 12.64 16.14 -7.52
C PHE A 129 12.19 17.29 -8.44
N ASN A 130 11.44 18.27 -7.93
CA ASN A 130 10.80 19.33 -8.72
C ASN A 130 9.96 18.76 -9.89
N GLN A 131 9.43 17.55 -9.72
CA GLN A 131 8.64 16.84 -10.72
C GLN A 131 7.17 16.91 -10.32
N PHE A 132 6.47 17.89 -10.89
CA PHE A 132 5.03 18.00 -10.67
C PHE A 132 4.27 17.00 -11.55
N PRO A 133 3.33 16.22 -10.99
CA PRO A 133 2.56 15.26 -11.79
C PRO A 133 1.70 15.98 -12.84
N ASP A 134 1.55 15.35 -14.01
CA ASP A 134 0.65 15.85 -15.05
C ASP A 134 -0.81 15.92 -14.56
N ARG A 135 -1.61 16.79 -15.17
CA ARG A 135 -3.03 17.05 -14.87
C ARG A 135 -3.86 15.77 -14.83
N TRP A 136 -3.58 14.82 -15.72
CA TRP A 136 -4.28 13.53 -15.73
C TRP A 136 -3.87 12.61 -14.58
N THR A 137 -2.60 12.65 -14.15
CA THR A 137 -2.14 11.89 -12.99
C THR A 137 -2.82 12.41 -11.72
N LEU A 138 -2.95 13.73 -11.60
CA LEU A 138 -3.72 14.36 -10.53
C LEU A 138 -5.21 13.99 -10.58
N LEU A 139 -5.84 14.02 -11.77
CA LEU A 139 -7.23 13.64 -11.95
C LEU A 139 -7.48 12.18 -11.56
N GLY A 140 -6.64 11.26 -12.05
CA GLY A 140 -6.73 9.84 -11.70
C GLY A 140 -6.49 9.60 -10.21
N ALA A 141 -5.50 10.26 -9.60
CA ALA A 141 -5.24 10.17 -8.17
C ALA A 141 -6.42 10.69 -7.34
N ALA A 142 -7.03 11.81 -7.73
CA ALA A 142 -8.22 12.34 -7.08
C ALA A 142 -9.41 11.36 -7.14
N ILE A 143 -9.62 10.71 -8.29
CA ILE A 143 -10.65 9.68 -8.45
C ILE A 143 -10.37 8.47 -7.55
N ILE A 144 -9.12 8.02 -7.47
CA ILE A 144 -8.74 6.89 -6.61
C ILE A 144 -9.02 7.24 -5.14
N VAL A 145 -8.54 8.40 -4.67
CA VAL A 145 -8.75 8.84 -3.28
C VAL A 145 -10.23 9.02 -2.97
N ALA A 146 -11.00 9.68 -3.84
CA ALA A 146 -12.43 9.87 -3.66
C ALA A 146 -13.20 8.53 -3.62
N SER A 147 -12.85 7.60 -4.53
CA SER A 147 -13.48 6.27 -4.56
C SER A 147 -13.15 5.45 -3.31
N GLY A 148 -11.94 5.57 -2.79
CA GLY A 148 -11.49 4.92 -1.57
C GLY A 148 -12.20 5.44 -0.34
N LEU A 149 -12.24 6.76 -0.18
CA LEU A 149 -12.94 7.43 0.92
C LEU A 149 -14.44 7.13 0.90
N TYR A 150 -15.05 7.08 -0.29
CA TYR A 150 -16.44 6.67 -0.44
C TYR A 150 -16.70 5.22 0.00
N ILE A 151 -15.80 4.28 -0.34
CA ILE A 151 -15.92 2.89 0.11
C ILE A 151 -15.85 2.80 1.63
N ILE A 152 -14.90 3.51 2.25
CA ILE A 152 -14.76 3.56 3.71
C ILE A 152 -16.02 4.13 4.35
N HIS A 153 -16.53 5.26 3.85
CA HIS A 153 -17.75 5.88 4.36
C HIS A 153 -18.96 4.95 4.23
N ARG A 154 -19.10 4.27 3.07
CA ARG A 154 -20.17 3.32 2.81
C ARG A 154 -20.08 2.11 3.75
N GLU A 155 -18.89 1.55 3.95
CA GLU A 155 -18.69 0.41 4.85
C GLU A 155 -19.01 0.79 6.30
N HIS A 156 -18.60 1.97 6.74
CA HIS A 156 -18.93 2.50 8.06
C HIS A 156 -20.45 2.63 8.26
N ARG A 157 -21.17 3.19 7.28
CA ARG A 157 -22.64 3.32 7.33
C ARG A 157 -23.35 1.96 7.34
N LEU A 158 -22.86 0.99 6.57
CA LEU A 158 -23.43 -0.37 6.53
C LEU A 158 -23.22 -1.11 7.85
N ARG A 159 -22.05 -0.98 8.48
CA ARG A 159 -21.79 -1.56 9.81
C ARG A 159 -22.76 -1.01 10.87
N LEU A 160 -22.90 0.32 10.93
CA LEU A 160 -23.84 0.95 11.88
C LEU A 160 -25.28 0.47 11.68
N ARG A 161 -25.71 0.29 10.42
CA ARG A 161 -27.05 -0.21 10.12
C ARG A 161 -27.25 -1.66 10.53
N ASN A 162 -26.26 -2.52 10.29
CA ASN A 162 -26.32 -3.94 10.68
C ASN A 162 -26.30 -4.10 12.22
N SER A 163 -25.55 -3.28 12.95
CA SER A 163 -25.59 -3.29 14.42
C SER A 163 -26.98 -2.91 14.95
N ALA A 164 -27.58 -1.85 14.40
CA ALA A 164 -28.92 -1.42 14.80
C ALA A 164 -30.02 -2.46 14.51
N THR A 165 -29.90 -3.24 13.43
CA THR A 165 -30.86 -4.32 13.14
C THR A 165 -30.73 -5.49 14.11
N LEU A 166 -29.49 -5.84 14.53
CA LEU A 166 -29.25 -6.92 15.49
C LEU A 166 -29.78 -6.55 16.89
N ASP A 167 -29.59 -5.31 17.31
CA ASP A 167 -30.13 -4.82 18.60
C ASP A 167 -31.67 -4.85 18.59
N ALA A 168 -32.30 -4.45 17.49
CA ALA A 168 -33.76 -4.48 17.35
C ALA A 168 -34.32 -5.91 17.33
N GLU A 169 -33.65 -6.86 16.67
CA GLU A 169 -34.03 -8.28 16.69
C GLU A 169 -33.89 -8.88 18.09
N ALA A 170 -32.81 -8.57 18.80
CA ALA A 170 -32.59 -9.03 20.17
C ALA A 170 -33.66 -8.50 21.14
N GLU A 171 -34.03 -7.22 21.04
CA GLU A 171 -35.07 -6.61 21.86
C GLU A 171 -36.46 -7.23 21.58
N ALA A 172 -36.77 -7.49 20.30
CA ALA A 172 -38.01 -8.17 19.91
C ALA A 172 -38.10 -9.61 20.43
N LEU A 173 -36.96 -10.32 20.51
CA LEU A 173 -36.88 -11.68 21.03
C LEU A 173 -37.03 -11.69 22.56
N ALA A 174 -36.40 -10.73 23.25
CA ALA A 174 -36.52 -10.55 24.70
C ALA A 174 -37.97 -10.26 25.13
N LYS A 175 -38.74 -9.50 24.33
CA LYS A 175 -40.14 -9.18 24.63
C LYS A 175 -41.11 -10.36 24.42
N LYS A 176 -40.68 -11.43 23.72
CA LYS A 176 -41.50 -12.63 23.45
C LYS A 176 -41.33 -13.73 24.50
N LEU A 177 -40.26 -13.68 25.30
CA LEU A 177 -39.99 -14.58 26.42
C LEU A 177 -40.63 -14.03 27.71
#